data_AF-A0A1Y1SD01-F1
#
_entry.id   AF-A0A1Y1SD01-F1
#
_cell.length_a   1.000
_cell.length_b   1.000
_cell.length_c   1.000
_cell.angle_alpha   90.00
_cell.angle_beta   90.00
_cell.angle_gamma   90.00
#
_symmetry.space_group_name_H-M   'P 1'
#
loop_
_entity.id
_entity.type
_entity.pdbx_description
1 polymer ?
#
loop_
_entity_poly.entity_id
_entity_poly.type
_entity_poly.pdbx_seq_one_letter_code
_entity_poly.pdbx_strand_id
1 'polypeptide(L)' 'MDKFHLYFDEQGQVVVVEDHPLARQRYGRKPAEGQPALDALSADRALHRYGGFMVPAEGDVVWVPRQTLRA' A
#
# COMPACT_ATOMS: atom_id res chain seq x y z
N MET A 1 -1.47 9.22 -13.90
CA MET A 1 -2.26 8.69 -12.76
C MET A 1 -1.41 7.60 -12.15
N ASP A 2 -0.92 7.86 -10.95
CA ASP A 2 -0.15 6.90 -10.17
C ASP A 2 -1.04 5.72 -9.80
N LYS A 3 -0.51 4.53 -10.02
CA LYS A 3 -1.18 3.25 -9.79
C LYS A 3 -0.51 2.58 -8.60
N PHE A 4 -1.29 1.90 -7.79
CA PHE A 4 -0.83 1.26 -6.56
C PHE A 4 -1.35 -0.17 -6.44
N HIS A 5 -0.52 -1.07 -5.94
CA HIS A 5 -0.87 -2.45 -5.62
C HIS A 5 -1.10 -2.56 -4.13
N LEU A 6 -2.16 -3.27 -3.74
CA LEU A 6 -2.55 -3.40 -2.35
C LEU A 6 -2.40 -4.84 -1.89
N TYR A 7 -1.61 -5.02 -0.84
CA TYR A 7 -1.40 -6.30 -0.19
C TYR A 7 -1.89 -6.24 1.24
N PHE A 8 -2.22 -7.40 1.79
CA PHE A 8 -2.44 -7.56 3.22
C PHE A 8 -1.32 -8.41 3.78
N ASP A 9 -0.71 -7.94 4.87
CA ASP A 9 0.24 -8.72 5.65
C ASP A 9 -0.50 -9.72 6.56
N GLU A 10 0.23 -10.67 7.16
CA GLU A 10 -0.32 -11.67 8.09
C GLU A 10 -1.00 -11.04 9.31
N GLN A 11 -0.62 -9.81 9.66
CA GLN A 11 -1.26 -9.04 10.74
C GLN A 11 -2.55 -8.31 10.31
N GLY A 12 -2.97 -8.47 9.05
CA GLY A 12 -4.13 -7.76 8.48
C GLY A 12 -3.87 -6.28 8.19
N GLN A 13 -2.61 -5.85 8.22
CA GLN A 13 -2.19 -4.51 7.82
C GLN A 13 -2.14 -4.38 6.30
N VAL A 14 -2.46 -3.20 5.79
CA VAL A 14 -2.40 -2.89 4.35
C VAL A 14 -0.99 -2.45 3.98
N VAL A 15 -0.44 -3.10 2.95
CA VAL A 15 0.78 -2.65 2.30
C VAL A 15 0.43 -2.13 0.92
N VAL A 16 0.66 -0.84 0.71
CA VAL A 16 0.47 -0.20 -0.60
C VAL A 16 1.82 -0.09 -1.27
N VAL A 17 1.94 -0.57 -2.50
CA VAL A 17 3.18 -0.49 -3.28
C VAL A 17 2.89 0.24 -4.56
N GLU A 18 3.66 1.27 -4.85
CA GLU A 18 3.53 1.98 -6.12
C GLU A 18 3.79 1.05 -7.31
N ASP A 19 3.05 1.24 -8.41
CA ASP A 19 3.20 0.52 -9.68
C ASP A 19 4.47 0.95 -10.42
N HIS A 20 5.60 0.88 -9.74
CA HIS A 20 6.90 1.29 -10.22
C HIS A 20 7.93 0.15 -9.98
N PRO A 21 8.85 -0.10 -10.93
CA PRO A 21 9.84 -1.17 -10.79
C PRO A 21 10.70 -1.05 -9.51
N LEU A 22 11.05 0.18 -9.11
CA LEU A 22 11.82 0.41 -7.88
C LEU A 22 11.03 0.05 -6.62
N ALA A 23 9.76 0.46 -6.53
CA ALA A 23 8.89 0.13 -5.39
C ALA A 23 8.68 -1.39 -5.25
N ARG A 24 8.46 -2.06 -6.38
CA ARG A 24 8.32 -3.52 -6.44
C ARG A 24 9.59 -4.26 -6.02
N GLN A 25 10.76 -3.79 -6.45
CA GLN A 25 12.04 -4.37 -6.05
C GLN A 25 12.28 -4.19 -4.55
N ARG A 26 11.94 -3.02 -4.00
CA ARG A 26 12.05 -2.74 -2.56
C ARG A 26 11.12 -3.62 -1.72
N TYR A 27 9.87 -3.79 -2.15
CA TYR A 27 8.93 -4.63 -1.42
C TYR A 27 9.25 -6.12 -1.54
N GLY A 28 9.81 -6.55 -2.68
CA GLY A 28 10.29 -7.92 -2.87
C GLY A 28 9.19 -8.97 -3.10
N ARG A 29 7.90 -8.58 -3.07
CA ARG A 29 6.78 -9.42 -3.51
C ARG A 29 6.24 -8.95 -4.85
N LYS A 30 5.91 -9.91 -5.70
CA LYS A 30 5.20 -9.65 -6.96
C LYS A 30 3.73 -9.36 -6.66
N PRO A 31 3.10 -8.43 -7.41
CA PRO A 31 1.65 -8.29 -7.38
C PRO A 31 1.01 -9.62 -7.73
N ALA A 32 -0.06 -9.96 -7.02
CA ALA A 32 -0.84 -11.14 -7.36
C ALA A 32 -1.36 -10.97 -8.80
N GLU A 33 -1.15 -11.99 -9.64
CA GLU A 33 -1.66 -11.96 -11.02
C GLU A 33 -3.17 -11.71 -11.01
N GLY A 34 -3.60 -10.67 -11.72
CA GLY A 34 -5.01 -10.28 -11.79
C GLY A 34 -5.49 -9.31 -10.71
N GLN A 35 -4.64 -8.87 -9.77
CA GLN A 35 -5.01 -7.84 -8.81
C GLN A 35 -5.05 -6.46 -9.50
N PRO A 36 -6.19 -5.76 -9.48
CA PRO A 36 -6.29 -4.46 -10.13
C PRO A 36 -5.44 -3.43 -9.38
N ALA A 37 -4.71 -2.63 -10.15
CA ALA A 37 -4.02 -1.48 -9.57
C ALA A 37 -5.05 -0.42 -9.15
N LEU A 38 -4.92 0.06 -7.93
CA LEU A 38 -5.74 1.10 -7.33
C LEU A 38 -5.16 2.48 -7.66
N ASP A 39 -6.04 3.48 -7.68
CA ASP A 39 -5.67 4.89 -7.66
C ASP A 39 -5.20 5.32 -6.25
N ALA A 40 -4.53 6.48 -6.18
CA ALA A 40 -4.01 7.04 -4.95
C ALA A 40 -5.07 7.20 -3.85
N LEU A 41 -6.30 7.60 -4.20
CA LEU A 41 -7.37 7.83 -3.23
C LEU A 41 -7.86 6.52 -2.62
N SER A 42 -8.01 5.49 -3.44
CA SER A 42 -8.38 4.14 -2.99
C SER A 42 -7.30 3.53 -2.10
N ALA A 43 -6.02 3.72 -2.44
CA ALA A 43 -4.88 3.28 -1.63
C ALA A 43 -4.82 3.99 -0.27
N ASP A 44 -4.96 5.32 -0.27
CA ASP A 44 -5.00 6.15 0.94
C ASP A 44 -6.12 5.70 1.89
N ARG A 45 -7.34 5.54 1.37
CA ARG A 45 -8.48 5.06 2.15
C ARG A 45 -8.23 3.70 2.80
N ALA A 46 -7.57 2.79 2.08
CA ALA A 46 -7.26 1.48 2.62
C ALA A 46 -6.21 1.55 3.74
N LEU A 47 -5.16 2.35 3.55
CA LEU A 47 -4.14 2.61 4.58
C LEU A 47 -4.76 3.19 5.85
N HIS A 48 -5.63 4.19 5.73
CA HIS A 48 -6.31 4.78 6.88
C HIS A 48 -7.26 3.80 7.58
N ARG A 49 -7.98 2.98 6.81
CA ARG A 49 -8.98 2.03 7.34
C ARG A 49 -8.36 0.85 8.08
N TYR A 50 -7.35 0.23 7.50
CA TYR A 50 -6.75 -1.00 8.02
C TYR A 50 -5.46 -0.73 8.82
N GLY A 51 -4.82 0.42 8.59
CA GLY A 51 -3.47 0.70 9.06
C GLY A 51 -2.43 -0.10 8.27
N GLY A 52 -1.23 0.45 8.15
CA GLY A 52 -0.11 -0.23 7.51
C GLY A 52 0.91 0.75 6.93
N PHE A 53 1.45 0.47 5.76
CA PHE A 53 2.51 1.30 5.17
C PHE A 53 2.49 1.32 3.65
N MET A 54 3.03 2.40 3.10
CA MET A 54 3.20 2.64 1.68
C MET A 54 4.68 2.54 1.30
N VAL A 55 4.96 1.84 0.21
CA VAL A 55 6.28 1.72 -0.41
C VAL A 55 6.28 2.52 -1.72
N PRO A 56 6.77 3.77 -1.72
CA PRO A 56 6.94 4.57 -2.93
C PRO A 56 8.19 4.13 -3.73
N ALA A 57 8.25 4.48 -5.01
CA ALA A 57 9.45 4.29 -5.81
C ALA A 57 10.64 5.08 -5.28
N GLU A 58 10.36 6.31 -4.85
CA GLU A 58 11.32 7.28 -4.38
C GLU A 58 10.95 7.74 -2.96
N GLY A 59 11.96 7.99 -2.14
CA GLY A 59 11.78 8.36 -0.73
C GLY A 59 11.64 7.16 0.22
N ASP A 60 11.19 7.45 1.43
CA ASP A 60 11.08 6.51 2.54
C ASP A 60 9.70 5.83 2.59
N VAL A 61 9.67 4.65 3.21
CA VAL A 61 8.41 3.94 3.50
C VAL A 61 7.56 4.78 4.45
N VAL A 62 6.32 5.07 4.05
CA VAL A 62 5.40 5.89 4.83
C VAL A 62 4.50 5.00 5.66
N TRP A 63 4.61 5.10 6.98
CA TRP A 63 3.72 4.38 7.90
C TRP A 63 2.45 5.17 8.16
N VAL A 64 1.31 4.52 7.96
CA VAL A 64 -0.02 5.05 8.24
C VAL A 64 -0.63 4.26 9.40
N PRO A 65 -0.74 4.86 10.61
CA PRO A 65 -1.36 4.17 11.72
C PRO A 65 -2.84 3.94 11.42
N ARG A 66 -3.37 2.80 11.88
CA ARG A 66 -4.80 2.54 11.80
C ARG A 66 -5.53 3.65 12.55
N GLN A 67 -6.41 4.38 11.87
CA GLN A 67 -7.27 5.32 12.57
C GLN A 67 -8.28 4.52 13.39
N THR A 68 -7.98 4.34 14.68
CA THR A 68 -9.03 4.07 15.65
C THR A 68 -9.84 5.36 15.75
N LEU A 69 -10.97 5.43 15.05
CA LEU A 69 -12.01 6.38 15.40
C LEU A 69 -12.31 6.15 16.87
N ARG A 70 -11.80 7.04 17.75
CA ARG A 70 -12.29 7.11 19.12
C ARG A 70 -13.76 7.49 18.99
N ALA A 71 -14.62 6.52 19.31
CA ALA A 71 -16.05 6.70 19.46
C ALA A 71 -16.35 7.76 20.53
#